data_AF-A0AB37L440-F1
#
_entry.id   AF-A0AB37L440-F1
#
_cell.length_a   1.000
_cell.length_b   1.000
_cell.length_c   1.000
_cell.angle_alpha   90.00
_cell.angle_beta   90.00
_cell.angle_gamma   90.00
#
_symmetry.space_group_name_H-M   'P 1'
#
loop_
_entity.id
_entity.type
_entity.pdbx_description
1 polymer ?
#
loop_
_entity_poly.entity_id
_entity_poly.type
_entity_poly.pdbx_seq_one_letter_code
_entity_poly.pdbx_strand_id
1 'polypeptide(L)'
;MDTFQYFKERKKSKYLGDRFEEWVVKNSNISKDGYSDLCDKKIFWRLLDWRGDKYIEGYRPLSSSSPDLLMECVTTTSTIHEVGYIIAVECKWRSKIGFYLDIKDIEKYEGYMNSNLLNRPIKNLFYVFGFGWCGDSPESVYVVPARELYDYDKDTCRITFPIKETEKEKMGRLERFKKKDNRCLLYIK
;
A
#
# COMPACT_ATOMS: atom_id res chain seq x y z
N MET A 1 -9.57 6.01 33.33
CA MET A 1 -10.28 5.12 32.40
C MET A 1 -9.26 4.58 31.44
N ASP A 2 -9.09 3.27 31.42
CA ASP A 2 -8.07 2.59 30.62
C ASP A 2 -8.56 2.52 29.16
N THR A 3 -7.94 3.30 28.27
CA THR A 3 -8.31 3.41 26.85
C THR A 3 -8.31 2.05 26.14
N PHE A 4 -7.67 1.03 26.72
CA PHE A 4 -7.61 -0.34 26.24
C PHE A 4 -8.88 -1.17 26.46
N GLN A 5 -9.82 -0.73 27.29
CA GLN A 5 -11.04 -1.50 27.53
C GLN A 5 -11.99 -1.53 26.31
N TYR A 6 -11.88 -0.55 25.41
CA TYR A 6 -12.58 -0.49 24.12
C TYR A 6 -11.95 -1.36 23.02
N PHE A 7 -10.76 -1.93 23.24
CA PHE A 7 -10.03 -2.72 22.24
C PHE A 7 -10.31 -4.23 22.29
N LYS A 8 -11.22 -4.69 23.16
CA LYS A 8 -11.45 -6.12 23.42
C LYS A 8 -11.89 -6.96 22.20
N GLU A 9 -12.24 -6.34 21.07
CA GLU A 9 -12.61 -7.06 19.84
C GLU A 9 -11.63 -6.92 18.66
N ARG A 10 -10.64 -6.01 18.71
CA ARG A 10 -9.63 -5.95 17.65
C ARG A 10 -8.57 -7.01 17.92
N LYS A 11 -8.51 -8.03 17.06
CA LYS A 11 -7.35 -8.95 17.03
C LYS A 11 -6.08 -8.10 16.95
N LYS A 12 -5.08 -8.35 17.82
CA LYS A 12 -3.79 -7.62 17.86
C LYS A 12 -3.20 -7.35 16.48
N SER A 13 -3.32 -8.31 15.55
CA SER A 13 -2.90 -8.18 14.15
C SER A 13 -3.57 -7.03 13.39
N LYS A 14 -4.87 -6.78 13.60
CA LYS A 14 -5.60 -5.69 12.94
C LYS A 14 -5.15 -4.33 13.48
N TYR A 15 -5.00 -4.21 14.80
CA TYR A 15 -4.45 -2.97 15.39
C TYR A 15 -3.07 -2.62 14.84
N LEU A 16 -2.18 -3.61 14.71
CA LEU A 16 -0.84 -3.40 14.16
C LEU A 16 -0.87 -3.09 12.65
N GLY A 17 -1.83 -3.63 11.91
CA GLY A 17 -2.12 -3.26 10.53
C GLY A 17 -2.60 -1.81 10.38
N ASP A 18 -3.60 -1.41 11.18
CA ASP A 18 -4.12 -0.04 11.18
C ASP A 18 -3.00 0.98 11.51
N ARG A 19 -2.19 0.68 12.52
CA ARG A 19 -1.02 1.49 12.87
C ARG A 19 0.01 1.57 11.75
N PHE A 20 0.16 0.51 10.98
CA PHE A 20 1.09 0.49 9.85
C PHE A 20 0.60 1.37 8.70
N GLU A 21 -0.69 1.33 8.37
CA GLU A 21 -1.29 2.27 7.38
C GLU A 21 -1.04 3.72 7.80
N GLU A 22 -1.33 4.07 9.06
CA GLU A 22 -1.07 5.42 9.59
C GLU A 22 0.42 5.80 9.47
N TRP A 23 1.31 4.86 9.75
CA TRP A 23 2.75 5.07 9.66
C TRP A 23 3.17 5.31 8.20
N VAL A 24 2.62 4.56 7.24
CA VAL A 24 2.89 4.76 5.80
C VAL A 24 2.45 6.16 5.37
N VAL A 25 1.27 6.62 5.76
CA VAL A 25 0.78 7.96 5.41
C VAL A 25 1.69 9.05 6.00
N LYS A 26 2.09 8.91 7.27
CA LYS A 26 2.93 9.90 7.97
C LYS A 26 4.37 9.99 7.47
N ASN A 27 4.90 8.91 6.88
CA ASN A 27 6.31 8.79 6.50
C ASN A 27 6.52 8.78 4.97
N SER A 28 5.46 8.78 4.17
CA SER A 28 5.57 8.90 2.71
C SER A 28 5.61 10.36 2.25
N ASN A 29 6.00 10.59 0.98
CA ASN A 29 6.01 11.90 0.32
C ASN A 29 4.60 12.41 -0.06
N ILE A 30 3.66 12.23 0.85
CA ILE A 30 2.26 12.59 0.67
C ILE A 30 2.06 14.01 1.23
N SER A 31 1.40 14.86 0.47
CA SER A 31 1.01 16.20 0.90
C SER A 31 0.02 16.13 2.05
N LYS A 32 0.24 16.92 3.11
CA LYS A 32 -0.65 16.99 4.27
C LYS A 32 -1.90 17.83 3.97
N ASP A 33 -1.73 18.99 3.32
CA ASP A 33 -2.80 19.99 3.13
C ASP A 33 -3.10 20.30 1.65
N GLY A 34 -2.63 19.46 0.72
CA GLY A 34 -3.03 19.46 -0.69
C GLY A 34 -2.54 20.63 -1.56
N TYR A 35 -2.12 21.76 -0.96
CA TYR A 35 -1.66 22.96 -1.68
C TYR A 35 -0.55 23.78 -0.99
N SER A 36 -0.52 23.94 0.33
CA SER A 36 0.42 24.88 1.01
C SER A 36 1.88 24.40 1.05
N ASP A 37 2.10 23.09 0.98
CA ASP A 37 3.44 22.51 1.11
C ASP A 37 4.10 22.19 -0.25
N LEU A 38 3.44 22.48 -1.38
CA LEU A 38 3.93 22.15 -2.74
C LEU A 38 5.22 22.88 -3.12
N CYS A 39 5.64 23.88 -2.33
CA CYS A 39 6.94 24.53 -2.44
C CYS A 39 8.10 23.71 -1.84
N ASP A 40 7.80 22.70 -1.02
CA ASP A 40 8.81 21.73 -0.57
C ASP A 40 9.00 20.69 -1.69
N LYS A 41 10.20 20.70 -2.30
CA LYS A 41 10.61 19.80 -3.40
C LYS A 41 10.54 18.30 -3.04
N LYS A 42 10.14 17.95 -1.81
CA LYS A 42 9.97 16.60 -1.30
C LYS A 42 8.58 16.02 -1.51
N ILE A 43 7.55 16.83 -1.75
CA ILE A 43 6.19 16.32 -1.93
C ILE A 43 6.01 15.78 -3.34
N PHE A 44 5.47 14.58 -3.43
CA PHE A 44 5.32 13.85 -4.69
C PHE A 44 3.86 13.45 -4.93
N TRP A 45 3.14 13.12 -3.87
CA TRP A 45 1.79 12.54 -3.94
C TRP A 45 0.78 13.41 -3.22
N ARG A 46 -0.42 13.54 -3.79
CA ARG A 46 -1.63 14.00 -3.10
C ARG A 46 -2.45 12.76 -2.73
N LEU A 47 -2.86 12.65 -1.47
CA LEU A 47 -3.77 11.59 -1.03
C LEU A 47 -5.19 11.90 -1.53
N LEU A 48 -5.77 10.99 -2.31
CA LEU A 48 -7.15 11.11 -2.81
C LEU A 48 -8.12 10.35 -1.90
N ASP A 49 -7.76 9.12 -1.55
CA ASP A 49 -8.57 8.24 -0.70
C ASP A 49 -7.68 7.50 0.31
N TRP A 50 -8.21 7.32 1.51
CA TRP A 50 -7.66 6.39 2.52
C TRP A 50 -8.77 5.48 3.05
N ARG A 51 -8.90 4.32 2.40
CA ARG A 51 -9.98 3.36 2.55
C ARG A 51 -9.46 2.02 3.08
N GLY A 52 -8.89 2.04 4.29
CA GLY A 52 -8.58 0.81 5.00
C GLY A 52 -9.84 0.06 5.43
N ASP A 53 -9.74 -1.24 5.68
CA ASP A 53 -10.82 -2.06 6.23
C ASP A 53 -11.29 -1.51 7.59
N LYS A 54 -12.34 -0.69 7.60
CA LYS A 54 -12.87 -0.09 8.82
C LYS A 54 -13.72 -1.10 9.58
N TYR A 55 -13.50 -1.20 10.89
CA TYR A 55 -14.32 -1.97 11.82
C TYR A 55 -14.69 -1.11 13.01
N ILE A 56 -15.99 -1.00 13.27
CA ILE A 56 -16.56 -0.26 14.40
C ILE A 56 -17.67 -1.15 14.96
N GLU A 57 -17.54 -1.60 16.21
CA GLU A 57 -18.63 -2.28 16.97
C GLU A 57 -19.36 -3.40 16.19
N GLY A 58 -18.63 -4.29 15.52
CA GLY A 58 -19.23 -5.38 14.74
C GLY A 58 -19.56 -5.00 13.29
N TYR A 59 -19.64 -3.71 12.97
CA TYR A 59 -19.88 -3.22 11.61
C TYR A 59 -18.60 -3.28 10.79
N ARG A 60 -18.68 -3.99 9.67
CA ARG A 60 -17.67 -4.01 8.61
C ARG A 60 -18.36 -3.77 7.27
N PRO A 61 -17.79 -2.98 6.36
CA PRO A 61 -18.34 -2.89 5.01
C PRO A 61 -18.33 -4.28 4.34
N LEU A 62 -19.45 -4.62 3.70
CA LEU A 62 -19.64 -5.88 2.97
C LEU A 62 -18.64 -6.06 1.82
N SER A 63 -18.20 -4.97 1.20
CA SER A 63 -17.07 -4.98 0.26
C SER A 63 -16.24 -3.72 0.41
N SER A 64 -15.00 -3.88 0.85
CA SER A 64 -13.92 -2.92 0.58
C SER A 64 -13.17 -3.47 -0.63
N SER A 65 -13.60 -3.10 -1.84
CA SER A 65 -12.96 -3.53 -3.09
C SER A 65 -11.74 -2.68 -3.45
N SER A 66 -11.57 -1.52 -2.82
CA SER A 66 -10.46 -0.61 -3.04
C SER A 66 -9.22 -1.02 -2.22
N PRO A 67 -8.02 -0.81 -2.76
CA PRO A 67 -6.78 -0.77 -1.97
C PRO A 67 -6.83 0.32 -0.89
N ASP A 68 -5.99 0.19 0.13
CA ASP A 68 -5.99 1.09 1.30
C ASP A 68 -5.81 2.57 0.97
N LEU A 69 -4.93 2.92 0.01
CA LEU A 69 -4.65 4.30 -0.37
C LEU A 69 -4.79 4.51 -1.89
N LEU A 70 -5.31 5.67 -2.27
CA LEU A 70 -5.28 6.17 -3.64
C LEU A 70 -4.55 7.51 -3.66
N MET A 71 -3.61 7.67 -4.58
CA MET A 71 -2.75 8.86 -4.62
C MET A 71 -2.57 9.39 -6.04
N GLU A 72 -2.53 10.71 -6.16
CA GLU A 72 -2.27 11.43 -7.41
C GLU A 72 -0.86 12.02 -7.39
N CYS A 73 -0.09 11.81 -8.46
CA CYS A 73 1.19 12.48 -8.66
C CYS A 73 0.96 13.98 -8.85
N VAL A 74 1.63 14.80 -8.05
CA VAL A 74 1.53 16.28 -8.13
C VAL A 74 2.86 16.94 -8.48
N THR A 75 3.93 16.18 -8.63
CA THR A 75 5.25 16.72 -8.98
C THR A 75 5.49 16.71 -10.48
N THR A 76 6.11 17.77 -10.99
CA THR A 76 6.62 17.86 -12.36
C THR A 76 8.04 17.31 -12.49
N THR A 77 8.71 16.98 -11.38
CA THR A 77 10.11 16.53 -11.38
C THR A 77 10.29 15.03 -11.56
N SER A 78 9.20 14.27 -11.60
CA SER A 78 9.27 12.82 -11.85
C SER A 78 9.55 12.55 -13.33
N THR A 79 10.43 11.58 -13.58
CA THR A 79 10.68 11.02 -14.92
C THR A 79 9.84 9.78 -15.21
N ILE A 80 9.02 9.32 -14.24
CA ILE A 80 8.28 8.06 -14.30
C ILE A 80 6.77 8.27 -14.17
N HIS A 81 6.32 9.28 -13.41
CA HIS A 81 4.92 9.59 -13.19
C HIS A 81 4.61 11.01 -13.62
N GLU A 82 3.73 11.16 -14.62
CA GLU A 82 3.26 12.50 -14.99
C GLU A 82 2.33 13.06 -13.91
N VAL A 83 2.24 14.38 -13.85
CA VAL A 83 1.25 15.06 -13.00
C VAL A 83 -0.14 14.53 -13.36
N GLY A 84 -0.90 14.15 -12.34
CA GLY A 84 -2.21 13.53 -12.49
C GLY A 84 -2.19 12.00 -12.65
N TYR A 85 -1.02 11.34 -12.61
CA TYR A 85 -1.02 9.88 -12.54
C TYR A 85 -1.60 9.42 -11.21
N ILE A 86 -2.60 8.53 -11.27
CA ILE A 86 -3.20 7.93 -10.09
C ILE A 86 -2.54 6.57 -9.85
N ILE A 87 -2.09 6.31 -8.63
CA ILE A 87 -1.62 5.01 -8.17
C ILE A 87 -2.48 4.53 -7.00
N ALA A 88 -2.58 3.22 -6.84
CA ALA A 88 -3.17 2.61 -5.67
C ALA A 88 -2.09 1.92 -4.82
N VAL A 89 -2.28 1.91 -3.51
CA VAL A 89 -1.38 1.28 -2.55
C VAL A 89 -2.15 0.44 -1.56
N GLU A 90 -1.77 -0.82 -1.45
CA GLU A 90 -2.23 -1.75 -0.43
C GLU A 90 -1.16 -1.90 0.65
N CYS A 91 -1.53 -1.73 1.91
CA CYS A 91 -0.64 -1.86 3.06
C CYS A 91 -0.79 -3.25 3.69
N LYS A 92 0.31 -4.00 3.81
CA LYS A 92 0.30 -5.33 4.44
C LYS A 92 1.33 -5.37 5.57
N TRP A 93 0.87 -5.29 6.81
CA TRP A 93 1.73 -5.52 7.97
C TRP A 93 1.78 -7.00 8.37
N ARG A 94 2.96 -7.47 8.76
CA ARG A 94 3.19 -8.85 9.23
C ARG A 94 4.22 -8.87 10.36
N SER A 95 4.09 -9.79 11.31
CA SER A 95 5.07 -9.95 12.39
C SER A 95 6.41 -10.55 11.93
N LYS A 96 6.41 -11.26 10.80
CA LYS A 96 7.61 -11.86 10.19
C LYS A 96 7.61 -11.59 8.69
N ILE A 97 8.81 -11.58 8.11
CA ILE A 97 9.00 -11.39 6.67
C ILE A 97 8.29 -12.51 5.90
N GLY A 98 7.49 -12.10 4.92
CA GLY A 98 6.71 -12.98 4.05
C GLY A 98 5.85 -12.18 3.08
N PHE A 99 5.97 -12.49 1.78
CA PHE A 99 5.34 -11.73 0.69
C PHE A 99 4.20 -12.50 0.02
N TYR A 100 3.50 -13.34 0.79
CA TYR A 100 2.34 -14.04 0.27
C TYR A 100 1.16 -13.07 0.12
N LEU A 101 0.30 -13.34 -0.86
CA LEU A 101 -0.92 -12.60 -1.12
C LEU A 101 -2.07 -13.59 -1.29
N ASP A 102 -3.26 -13.23 -0.83
CA ASP A 102 -4.46 -14.03 -1.08
C ASP A 102 -4.93 -13.76 -2.52
N ILE A 103 -5.25 -14.81 -3.27
CA ILE A 103 -5.73 -14.70 -4.64
C ILE A 103 -7.01 -13.87 -4.69
N LYS A 104 -7.91 -14.02 -3.72
CA LYS A 104 -9.17 -13.26 -3.66
C LYS A 104 -8.93 -11.77 -3.48
N ASP A 105 -7.91 -11.40 -2.69
CA ASP A 105 -7.51 -10.00 -2.54
C ASP A 105 -6.94 -9.46 -3.85
N ILE A 106 -6.13 -10.24 -4.56
CA ILE A 106 -5.59 -9.85 -5.87
C ILE A 106 -6.73 -9.64 -6.88
N GLU A 107 -7.63 -10.61 -7.03
CA GLU A 107 -8.79 -10.52 -7.94
C GLU A 107 -9.62 -9.26 -7.65
N LYS A 108 -9.86 -9.00 -6.36
CA LYS A 108 -10.60 -7.83 -5.88
C LYS A 108 -9.90 -6.53 -6.27
N TYR A 109 -8.59 -6.41 -6.00
CA TYR A 109 -7.85 -5.20 -6.31
C TYR A 109 -7.65 -5.00 -7.81
N GLU A 110 -7.31 -6.03 -8.56
CA GLU A 110 -7.23 -5.94 -10.03
C GLU A 110 -8.58 -5.58 -10.64
N GLY A 111 -9.69 -6.14 -10.12
CA GLY A 111 -11.04 -5.72 -10.50
C GLY A 111 -11.29 -4.22 -10.25
N TYR A 112 -10.86 -3.70 -9.10
CA TYR A 112 -10.93 -2.27 -8.80
C TYR A 112 -10.03 -1.42 -9.70
N MET A 113 -8.80 -1.87 -9.95
CA MET A 113 -7.82 -1.19 -10.82
C MET A 113 -8.32 -1.05 -12.26
N ASN A 114 -9.08 -2.04 -12.73
CA ASN A 114 -9.70 -2.04 -14.06
C ASN A 114 -11.12 -1.45 -14.07
N SER A 115 -11.62 -0.98 -12.92
CA SER A 115 -12.90 -0.29 -12.84
C SER A 115 -12.80 1.15 -13.34
N ASN A 116 -13.78 1.63 -14.09
CA ASN A 116 -13.85 3.01 -14.57
C ASN A 116 -14.43 4.00 -13.53
N LEU A 117 -14.39 3.65 -12.24
CA LEU A 117 -15.09 4.41 -11.18
C LEU A 117 -14.61 5.85 -11.00
N LEU A 118 -13.35 6.15 -11.34
CA LEU A 118 -12.72 7.45 -11.10
C LEU A 118 -12.72 8.38 -12.33
N ASN A 119 -13.33 7.96 -13.45
CA ASN A 119 -13.20 8.61 -14.77
C ASN A 119 -11.74 8.82 -15.25
N ARG A 120 -10.76 8.25 -14.53
CA ARG A 120 -9.33 8.33 -14.76
C ARG A 120 -8.71 6.96 -14.44
N PRO A 121 -7.82 6.43 -15.29
CA PRO A 121 -7.23 5.12 -15.07
C PRO A 121 -6.24 5.14 -13.91
N ILE A 122 -6.31 4.12 -13.05
CA ILE A 122 -5.28 3.88 -12.04
C ILE A 122 -4.11 3.17 -12.74
N LYS A 123 -2.92 3.77 -12.68
CA LYS A 123 -1.77 3.35 -13.48
C LYS A 123 -1.04 2.14 -12.92
N ASN A 124 -0.88 2.07 -11.60
CA ASN A 124 -0.13 1.01 -10.93
C ASN A 124 -0.70 0.72 -9.54
N LEU A 125 -0.67 -0.55 -9.16
CA LEU A 125 -0.88 -1.02 -7.80
C LEU A 125 0.48 -1.31 -7.16
N PHE A 126 0.69 -0.81 -5.94
CA PHE A 126 1.85 -1.16 -5.12
C PHE A 126 1.39 -1.84 -3.83
N TYR A 127 2.18 -2.79 -3.36
CA TYR A 127 2.08 -3.32 -2.02
C TYR A 127 3.19 -2.72 -1.16
N VAL A 128 2.80 -2.06 -0.07
CA VAL A 128 3.72 -1.60 0.95
C VAL A 128 3.69 -2.61 2.08
N PHE A 129 4.77 -3.38 2.23
CA PHE A 129 4.90 -4.39 3.27
C PHE A 129 5.66 -3.82 4.46
N GLY A 130 5.10 -3.98 5.65
CA GLY A 130 5.76 -3.68 6.91
C GLY A 130 6.00 -4.95 7.70
N PHE A 131 7.22 -5.14 8.20
CA PHE A 131 7.59 -6.33 8.96
C PHE A 131 8.07 -5.96 10.36
N GLY A 132 7.54 -6.66 11.36
CA GLY A 132 7.87 -6.44 12.76
C GLY A 132 7.47 -5.04 13.25
N TRP A 133 7.86 -4.71 14.46
CA TRP A 133 7.77 -3.36 15.02
C TRP A 133 8.97 -3.15 15.95
N CYS A 134 9.70 -2.06 15.73
CA CYS A 134 10.72 -1.53 16.62
C CYS A 134 10.26 -0.14 17.09
N GLY A 135 9.77 -0.07 18.33
CA GLY A 135 9.12 1.13 18.86
C GLY A 135 7.90 1.51 18.02
N ASP A 136 7.90 2.74 17.49
CA ASP A 136 6.82 3.28 16.65
C ASP A 136 7.08 3.17 15.15
N SER A 137 8.02 2.32 14.73
CA SER A 137 8.34 2.07 13.32
C SER A 137 8.44 0.57 13.00
N PRO A 138 8.05 0.11 11.80
CA PRO A 138 8.32 -1.25 11.34
C PRO A 138 9.84 -1.50 11.28
N GLU A 139 10.27 -2.74 11.54
CA GLU A 139 11.69 -3.13 11.48
C GLU A 139 12.22 -3.09 10.05
N SER A 140 11.36 -3.42 9.09
CA SER A 140 11.67 -3.26 7.66
C SER A 140 10.43 -2.95 6.85
N VAL A 141 10.65 -2.21 5.76
CA VAL A 141 9.60 -1.78 4.83
C VAL A 141 10.01 -2.09 3.41
N TYR A 142 9.06 -2.59 2.62
CA TYR A 142 9.25 -2.84 1.20
C TYR A 142 8.13 -2.17 0.42
N VAL A 143 8.49 -1.53 -0.69
CA VAL A 143 7.53 -0.92 -1.61
C VAL A 143 7.63 -1.66 -2.92
N VAL A 144 6.70 -2.58 -3.16
CA VAL A 144 6.78 -3.56 -4.25
C VAL A 144 5.66 -3.29 -5.25
N PRO A 145 5.97 -2.99 -6.53
CA PRO A 145 4.96 -2.98 -7.59
C PRO A 145 4.25 -4.34 -7.68
N ALA A 146 2.93 -4.37 -7.87
CA ALA A 146 2.16 -5.62 -7.95
C ALA A 146 2.71 -6.61 -9.00
N ARG A 147 3.14 -6.09 -10.16
CA ARG A 147 3.80 -6.85 -11.25
C ARG A 147 5.07 -7.60 -10.86
N GLU A 148 5.65 -7.29 -9.70
CA GLU A 148 6.82 -8.00 -9.17
C GLU A 148 6.41 -9.18 -8.29
N LEU A 149 5.13 -9.30 -7.93
CA LEU A 149 4.62 -10.37 -7.08
C LEU A 149 3.83 -11.40 -7.87
N TYR A 150 3.12 -10.96 -8.91
CA TYR A 150 2.31 -11.78 -9.80
C TYR A 150 2.14 -11.11 -11.15
N ASP A 151 1.82 -11.93 -12.16
CA ASP A 151 1.28 -11.48 -13.43
C ASP A 151 -0.24 -11.58 -13.40
N TYR A 152 -0.92 -10.56 -13.94
CA TYR A 152 -2.37 -10.54 -14.10
C TYR A 152 -2.72 -10.32 -15.57
N ASP A 153 -3.41 -11.28 -16.16
CA ASP A 153 -3.98 -11.17 -17.50
C ASP A 153 -5.36 -10.52 -17.40
N LYS A 154 -5.50 -9.34 -17.99
CA LYS A 154 -6.75 -8.55 -17.95
C LYS A 154 -7.87 -9.13 -18.80
N ASP A 155 -7.53 -9.87 -19.86
CA ASP A 155 -8.51 -10.42 -20.79
C ASP A 155 -9.10 -11.72 -20.23
N THR A 156 -8.27 -12.52 -19.57
CA THR A 156 -8.69 -13.81 -18.99
C THR A 156 -8.93 -13.77 -17.49
N CYS A 157 -8.64 -12.65 -16.83
CA CYS A 157 -8.63 -12.48 -15.37
C CYS A 157 -7.69 -13.46 -14.63
N ARG A 158 -6.73 -14.06 -15.33
CA ARG A 158 -5.85 -15.10 -14.77
C ARG A 158 -4.71 -14.48 -14.00
N ILE A 159 -4.50 -14.97 -12.78
CA ILE A 159 -3.35 -14.63 -11.93
C ILE A 159 -2.30 -15.74 -12.03
N THR A 160 -1.05 -15.37 -12.30
CA THR A 160 0.08 -16.30 -12.33
C THR A 160 1.19 -15.81 -11.39
N PHE A 161 1.60 -16.65 -10.44
CA PHE A 161 2.77 -16.38 -9.61
C PHE A 161 4.03 -16.95 -10.29
N PRO A 162 5.22 -16.36 -10.06
CA PRO A 162 6.47 -16.93 -10.55
C PRO A 162 6.66 -18.39 -10.10
N ILE A 163 6.56 -19.35 -11.04
CA ILE A 163 6.43 -20.79 -10.77
C ILE A 163 7.74 -21.43 -10.26
N LYS A 164 8.86 -20.71 -10.25
CA LYS A 164 10.20 -21.29 -10.10
C LYS A 164 11.11 -20.62 -9.07
N GLU A 165 10.59 -19.74 -8.21
CA GLU A 165 11.41 -19.14 -7.14
C GLU A 165 11.14 -19.82 -5.80
N THR A 166 12.21 -20.27 -5.15
CA THR A 166 12.21 -20.58 -3.72
C THR A 166 11.97 -19.31 -2.91
N GLU A 167 11.51 -19.42 -1.66
CA GLU A 167 11.36 -18.25 -0.78
C GLU A 167 12.67 -17.45 -0.66
N LYS A 168 13.83 -18.12 -0.67
CA LYS A 168 15.14 -17.44 -0.64
C LYS A 168 15.40 -16.60 -1.89
N GLU A 169 15.07 -17.12 -3.08
CA GLU A 169 15.21 -16.40 -4.34
C GLU A 169 14.23 -15.23 -4.43
N LYS A 170 12.98 -15.45 -4.01
CA LYS A 170 11.98 -14.39 -3.89
C LYS A 170 12.45 -13.26 -2.97
N MET A 171 12.97 -13.63 -1.79
CA MET A 171 13.56 -12.67 -0.87
C MET A 171 14.73 -11.90 -1.49
N GLY A 172 15.67 -12.59 -2.14
CA GLY A 172 16.80 -11.95 -2.81
C GLY A 172 16.37 -10.98 -3.92
N ARG A 173 15.35 -11.35 -4.69
CA ARG A 173 14.76 -10.49 -5.74
C ARG A 173 14.06 -9.27 -5.15
N LEU A 174 13.32 -9.44 -4.07
CA LEU A 174 12.54 -8.37 -3.44
C LEU A 174 13.36 -7.46 -2.52
N GLU A 175 14.58 -7.85 -2.12
CA GLU A 175 15.47 -7.01 -1.30
C GLU A 175 15.75 -5.64 -1.94
N ARG A 176 15.74 -5.56 -3.29
CA ARG A 176 15.89 -4.28 -4.01
C ARG A 176 14.77 -3.27 -3.75
N PHE A 177 13.61 -3.75 -3.30
CA PHE A 177 12.44 -2.92 -2.97
C PHE A 177 12.40 -2.48 -1.51
N LYS A 178 13.37 -2.94 -0.70
CA LYS A 178 13.49 -2.54 0.70
C LYS A 178 13.84 -1.06 0.80
N LYS A 179 13.08 -0.33 1.61
CA LYS A 179 13.32 1.09 1.87
C LYS A 179 14.10 1.24 3.18
N LYS A 180 15.29 1.83 3.08
CA LYS A 180 16.18 2.10 4.22
C LYS A 180 15.91 3.47 4.85
N ASP A 181 15.50 4.46 4.07
CA ASP A 181 15.06 5.75 4.58
C ASP A 181 13.53 5.80 4.56
N ASN A 182 12.96 5.89 5.75
CA ASN A 182 11.53 5.92 5.95
C ASN A 182 10.90 7.24 5.51
N ARG A 183 11.67 8.33 5.35
CA ARG A 183 11.13 9.67 5.06
C ARG A 183 10.66 9.86 3.62
N CYS A 184 10.96 8.93 2.72
CA CYS A 184 10.65 9.05 1.30
C CYS A 184 10.22 7.72 0.64
N LEU A 185 9.27 7.00 1.22
CA LEU A 185 8.93 5.62 0.82
C LEU A 185 8.54 5.47 -0.66
N LEU A 186 7.75 6.42 -1.18
CA LEU A 186 7.14 6.35 -2.51
C LEU A 186 7.78 7.32 -3.51
N TYR A 187 9.02 7.76 -3.26
CA TYR A 187 9.80 8.47 -4.27
C TYR A 187 10.22 7.45 -5.34
N ILE A 188 9.54 7.46 -6.48
CA ILE A 188 9.86 6.58 -7.61
C ILE A 188 10.87 7.33 -8.48
N LYS A 189 12.11 6.86 -8.47
CA LYS A 189 13.25 7.35 -9.26
C LYS A 189 13.64 6.29 -10.28
#